data_AF-A0A1C6UX94-F1
#
_entry.id   AF-A0A1C6UX94-F1
#
_cell.length_a   1.000
_cell.length_b   1.000
_cell.length_c   1.000
_cell.angle_alpha   90.00
_cell.angle_beta   90.00
_cell.angle_gamma   90.00
#
_symmetry.space_group_name_H-M   'P 1'
#
loop_
_entity.id
_entity.type
_entity.pdbx_description
1 polymer ?
#
loop_
_entity_poly.entity_id
_entity_poly.type
_entity_poly.pdbx_seq_one_letter_code
_entity_poly.pdbx_strand_id
1 'polypeptide(L)'
;MKRRTLILGAAVGAVVPAGAATTAGATRSAGGAAVAPSDKRGDPTPANRADRLTTLPSQTRQVVVVAGNGYATTHATLETFERIRGRWTPVTAALPARIGSKGFSDNHVEGVATTPTGVYSVGPTMYGISADPGVRYPYHRLVTNDWWNENPKSPAYNTFQHTATNPGGYSEALWKEVPAYTHFAVITYNMPPNVAKPVPNAGSGIFLHHRRRPGTGRVRRLGGGHHPAAGRPAGLLPGDDLPALQRPGGDRGSGRRRRLRRTGPESDRGPNPG
;
A
#
# COMPACT_ATOMS: atom_id res chain seq x y z
N MET A 1 -11.56 -17.36 19.71
CA MET A 1 -11.63 -16.20 18.78
C MET A 1 -11.46 -16.72 17.35
N LYS A 2 -12.46 -16.51 16.47
CA LYS A 2 -12.43 -17.03 15.09
C LYS A 2 -11.27 -16.35 14.33
N ARG A 3 -10.31 -17.16 13.86
CA ARG A 3 -9.15 -16.72 13.07
C ARG A 3 -9.64 -16.27 11.70
N ARG A 4 -9.90 -14.97 11.53
CA ARG A 4 -10.19 -14.38 10.22
C ARG A 4 -8.86 -14.11 9.53
N THR A 5 -8.57 -14.91 8.51
CA THR A 5 -7.48 -14.66 7.57
C THR A 5 -7.89 -13.46 6.73
N LEU A 6 -7.18 -12.34 6.86
CA LEU A 6 -7.35 -11.17 6.00
C LEU A 6 -6.28 -11.19 4.91
N ILE A 7 -6.71 -10.88 3.69
CA ILE A 7 -5.97 -11.12 2.47
C ILE A 7 -5.76 -9.77 1.79
N LEU A 8 -4.51 -9.32 1.70
CA LEU A 8 -4.14 -8.21 0.83
C LEU A 8 -3.89 -8.77 -0.56
N GLY A 9 -4.59 -8.31 -1.59
CA GLY A 9 -4.34 -8.70 -2.98
C GLY A 9 -3.68 -7.55 -3.74
N ALA A 10 -2.38 -7.62 -4.01
CA ALA A 10 -1.74 -6.76 -4.98
C ALA A 10 -1.76 -7.46 -6.35
N ALA A 11 -2.60 -6.99 -7.26
CA ALA A 11 -2.71 -7.52 -8.62
C ALA A 11 -1.61 -6.94 -9.52
N VAL A 12 -0.84 -7.81 -10.17
CA VAL A 12 0.14 -7.48 -11.21
C VAL A 12 -0.46 -7.88 -12.55
N GLY A 13 -0.70 -6.90 -13.42
CA GLY A 13 -1.12 -7.13 -14.80
C GLY A 13 0.09 -7.11 -15.72
N ALA A 14 0.44 -8.24 -16.32
CA ALA A 14 1.41 -8.29 -17.42
C ALA A 14 0.68 -8.49 -18.75
N VAL A 15 0.81 -7.50 -19.63
CA VAL A 15 0.42 -7.52 -21.04
C VAL A 15 1.46 -8.34 -21.82
N VAL A 16 0.98 -9.18 -22.76
CA VAL A 16 1.81 -9.79 -23.82
C VAL A 16 1.13 -9.43 -25.15
N PRO A 17 1.87 -9.00 -26.19
CA PRO A 17 1.27 -8.67 -27.48
C PRO A 17 0.95 -9.96 -28.25
N ALA A 18 -0.21 -9.98 -28.91
CA ALA A 18 -0.56 -11.02 -29.88
C ALA A 18 -0.14 -10.56 -31.28
N GLY A 19 0.69 -11.38 -31.94
CA GLY A 19 0.98 -11.29 -33.37
C GLY A 19 -0.21 -11.73 -34.23
N ALA A 20 -0.19 -11.27 -35.48
CA ALA A 20 -1.27 -11.34 -36.46
C ALA A 20 -1.34 -12.65 -37.27
N ALA A 21 -2.51 -12.81 -37.94
CA ALA A 21 -2.82 -13.60 -39.14
C ALA A 21 -3.01 -15.13 -38.95
N THR A 22 -3.95 -15.87 -39.59
CA THR A 22 -4.87 -15.62 -40.73
C THR A 22 -5.96 -16.72 -40.78
N THR A 23 -7.17 -16.32 -41.23
CA THR A 23 -8.23 -16.97 -42.06
C THR A 23 -8.54 -18.48 -42.12
N ALA A 24 -9.88 -18.72 -42.21
CA ALA A 24 -10.65 -19.78 -42.92
C ALA A 24 -10.74 -21.19 -42.27
N GLY A 25 -11.87 -21.90 -42.24
CA GLY A 25 -13.20 -21.74 -42.82
C GLY A 25 -14.18 -22.82 -42.31
N ALA A 26 -15.45 -22.67 -42.71
CA ALA A 26 -16.64 -23.54 -42.67
C ALA A 26 -16.43 -25.08 -42.62
N THR A 27 -17.30 -26.00 -42.16
CA THR A 27 -18.78 -26.07 -42.04
C THR A 27 -19.23 -27.40 -41.36
N ARG A 28 -20.48 -27.41 -40.82
CA ARG A 28 -21.50 -28.51 -40.72
C ARG A 28 -21.44 -29.63 -39.65
N SER A 29 -22.33 -29.45 -38.66
CA SER A 29 -23.37 -30.33 -38.06
C SER A 29 -23.41 -31.84 -38.34
N ALA A 30 -23.54 -32.65 -37.27
CA ALA A 30 -24.63 -33.64 -37.07
C ALA A 30 -24.62 -34.30 -35.66
N GLY A 31 -25.79 -34.30 -35.02
CA GLY A 31 -26.42 -35.42 -34.28
C GLY A 31 -25.66 -36.20 -33.18
N GLY A 32 -26.16 -36.09 -31.95
CA GLY A 32 -25.89 -37.07 -30.90
C GLY A 32 -26.47 -36.67 -29.55
N ALA A 33 -27.68 -37.12 -29.24
CA ALA A 33 -28.24 -37.05 -27.90
C ALA A 33 -27.37 -37.91 -26.96
N ALA A 34 -26.71 -37.26 -26.00
CA ALA A 34 -26.01 -37.93 -24.92
C ALA A 34 -26.48 -37.35 -23.58
N VAL A 35 -26.97 -38.28 -22.76
CA VAL A 35 -27.46 -38.16 -21.40
C VAL A 35 -26.61 -37.19 -20.58
N ALA A 36 -27.26 -36.19 -19.98
CA ALA A 36 -26.63 -35.26 -19.05
C ALA A 36 -26.02 -36.04 -17.87
N PRO A 37 -24.70 -35.97 -17.61
CA PRO A 37 -24.19 -36.31 -16.31
C PRO A 37 -24.64 -35.20 -15.36
N SER A 38 -25.37 -35.58 -14.33
CA SER A 38 -25.58 -34.76 -13.15
C SER A 38 -24.24 -34.55 -12.46
N ASP A 39 -23.45 -33.60 -12.97
CA ASP A 39 -22.31 -33.04 -12.24
C ASP A 39 -22.87 -32.26 -11.06
N LYS A 40 -23.03 -32.96 -9.92
CA LYS A 40 -22.86 -32.31 -8.64
C LYS A 40 -21.42 -31.78 -8.62
N ARG A 41 -21.21 -30.60 -9.20
CA ARG A 41 -20.05 -29.76 -8.96
C ARG A 41 -20.06 -29.50 -7.45
N GLY A 42 -19.37 -30.35 -6.71
CA GLY A 42 -18.99 -30.03 -5.34
C GLY A 42 -18.27 -28.70 -5.42
N ASP A 43 -18.75 -27.71 -4.68
CA ASP A 43 -18.08 -26.42 -4.61
C ASP A 43 -16.61 -26.66 -4.31
N PRO A 44 -15.67 -26.18 -5.16
CA PRO A 44 -14.26 -26.35 -4.89
C PRO A 44 -13.96 -25.63 -3.58
N THR A 45 -13.63 -26.39 -2.54
CA THR A 45 -13.06 -25.79 -1.33
C THR A 45 -11.83 -24.99 -1.77
N PRO A 46 -11.69 -23.71 -1.37
CA PRO A 46 -10.58 -22.87 -1.83
C PRO A 46 -9.24 -23.54 -1.52
N ALA A 47 -8.48 -23.89 -2.56
CA ALA A 47 -7.27 -24.69 -2.43
C ALA A 47 -6.10 -23.87 -1.86
N ASN A 48 -6.09 -22.56 -2.13
CA ASN A 48 -5.08 -21.63 -1.60
C ASN A 48 -5.70 -20.28 -1.17
N ARG A 49 -4.85 -19.34 -0.72
CA ARG A 49 -5.31 -18.01 -0.27
C ARG A 49 -5.90 -17.17 -1.40
N ALA A 50 -5.36 -17.24 -2.62
CA ALA A 50 -5.87 -16.49 -3.74
C ALA A 50 -7.27 -16.98 -4.19
N ASP A 51 -7.58 -18.27 -4.04
CA ASP A 51 -8.94 -18.81 -4.28
C ASP A 51 -10.01 -18.23 -3.34
N ARG A 52 -9.60 -17.65 -2.20
CA ARG A 52 -10.51 -17.03 -1.23
C ARG A 52 -10.78 -15.56 -1.51
N LEU A 53 -10.10 -14.97 -2.49
CA LEU A 53 -10.29 -13.57 -2.87
C LEU A 53 -11.50 -13.42 -3.79
N THR A 54 -12.48 -12.63 -3.35
CA THR A 54 -13.72 -12.37 -4.08
C THR A 54 -13.77 -10.99 -4.74
N THR A 55 -12.81 -10.12 -4.45
CA THR A 55 -12.77 -8.71 -4.86
C THR A 55 -11.75 -8.41 -5.96
N LEU A 56 -11.08 -9.43 -6.50
CA LEU A 56 -10.13 -9.23 -7.59
C LEU A 56 -10.85 -8.81 -8.89
N PRO A 57 -10.31 -7.85 -9.66
CA PRO A 57 -10.79 -7.58 -11.01
C PRO A 57 -10.83 -8.85 -11.86
N SER A 58 -11.87 -9.03 -12.68
CA SER A 58 -12.10 -10.26 -13.45
C SER A 58 -10.96 -10.64 -14.40
N GLN A 59 -10.24 -9.64 -14.92
CA GLN A 59 -9.10 -9.81 -15.82
C GLN A 59 -7.78 -10.13 -15.09
N THR A 60 -7.77 -10.21 -13.75
CA THR A 60 -6.55 -10.45 -12.98
C THR A 60 -5.98 -11.84 -13.29
N ARG A 61 -4.72 -11.86 -13.74
CA ARG A 61 -3.97 -13.09 -14.04
C ARG A 61 -2.86 -13.38 -13.05
N GLN A 62 -2.38 -12.40 -12.30
CA GLN A 62 -1.37 -12.60 -11.25
C GLN A 62 -1.74 -11.80 -10.01
N VAL A 63 -1.44 -12.35 -8.84
CA VAL A 63 -1.67 -11.69 -7.55
C VAL A 63 -0.53 -11.98 -6.58
N VAL A 64 -0.08 -10.94 -5.91
CA VAL A 64 0.77 -10.99 -4.73
C VAL A 64 -0.13 -10.85 -3.52
N VAL A 65 -0.11 -11.85 -2.64
CA VAL A 65 -0.92 -11.88 -1.42
C VAL A 65 -0.04 -11.56 -0.22
N VAL A 66 -0.36 -10.50 0.53
CA VAL A 66 0.25 -10.23 1.83
C VAL A 66 -0.76 -10.53 2.93
N ALA A 67 -0.41 -11.40 3.87
CA ALA A 67 -1.33 -11.83 4.92
C ALA A 67 -0.63 -11.92 6.28
N GLY A 68 -1.35 -11.52 7.34
CA GLY A 68 -0.88 -11.61 8.72
C GLY A 68 -1.94 -12.19 9.65
N ASN A 69 -1.55 -12.53 10.88
CA ASN A 69 -2.42 -13.19 11.85
C ASN A 69 -3.27 -12.22 12.70
N GLY A 70 -3.56 -11.02 12.19
CA GLY A 70 -4.39 -10.01 12.87
C GLY A 70 -4.00 -8.58 12.46
N TYR A 71 -4.83 -7.60 12.79
CA TYR A 71 -4.58 -6.21 12.41
C TYR A 71 -3.35 -5.61 13.10
N ALA A 72 -3.11 -5.93 14.37
CA ALA A 72 -1.99 -5.38 15.13
C ALA A 72 -0.62 -6.06 14.87
N THR A 73 -0.55 -7.07 14.00
CA THR A 73 0.73 -7.73 13.68
C THR A 73 1.66 -6.81 12.90
N THR A 74 2.96 -7.00 13.03
CA THR A 74 3.97 -6.36 12.16
C THR A 74 4.69 -7.38 11.26
N HIS A 75 4.36 -8.66 11.43
CA HIS A 75 4.87 -9.78 10.64
C HIS A 75 3.76 -10.32 9.76
N ALA A 76 4.11 -10.58 8.49
CA ALA A 76 3.21 -11.11 7.48
C ALA A 76 3.94 -12.17 6.63
N THR A 77 3.19 -12.83 5.77
CA THR A 77 3.71 -13.62 4.64
C THR A 77 3.37 -12.92 3.34
N LEU A 78 4.27 -13.01 2.36
CA LEU A 78 4.04 -12.64 0.98
C LEU A 78 4.04 -13.90 0.13
N GLU A 79 2.97 -14.14 -0.61
CA GLU A 79 2.79 -15.26 -1.51
C GLU A 79 2.48 -14.74 -2.91
N THR A 80 2.88 -15.44 -3.96
CA THR A 80 2.61 -15.03 -5.34
C THR A 80 1.85 -16.12 -6.08
N PHE A 81 0.87 -15.74 -6.89
CA PHE A 81 0.00 -16.66 -7.61
C PHE A 81 -0.20 -16.19 -9.06
N GLU A 82 -0.37 -17.15 -9.95
CA GLU A 82 -0.74 -16.95 -11.35
C GLU A 82 -2.00 -17.76 -11.68
N ARG A 83 -2.85 -17.21 -12.56
CA ARG A 83 -4.10 -17.84 -12.98
C ARG A 83 -3.90 -18.66 -14.24
N ILE A 84 -3.76 -19.97 -14.05
CA ILE A 84 -3.55 -20.95 -15.12
C ILE A 84 -4.82 -21.78 -15.29
N ARG A 85 -5.39 -21.78 -16.51
CA ARG A 85 -6.63 -22.53 -16.84
C ARG A 85 -7.76 -22.29 -15.83
N GLY A 86 -7.92 -21.03 -15.39
CA GLY A 86 -8.98 -20.60 -14.48
C GLY A 86 -8.68 -20.78 -12.98
N ARG A 87 -7.59 -21.46 -12.60
CA ARG A 87 -7.21 -21.74 -11.20
C ARG A 87 -6.01 -20.91 -10.77
N TRP A 88 -6.01 -20.46 -9.51
CA TRP A 88 -4.82 -19.84 -8.92
C TRP A 88 -3.78 -20.90 -8.60
N THR A 89 -2.58 -20.72 -9.11
CA THR A 89 -1.44 -21.61 -8.91
C THR A 89 -0.33 -20.81 -8.21
N PRO A 90 0.23 -21.28 -7.08
CA PRO A 90 1.36 -20.61 -6.45
C PRO A 90 2.57 -20.56 -7.40
N VAL A 91 3.22 -19.40 -7.48
CA VAL A 91 4.43 -19.20 -8.31
C VAL A 91 5.68 -19.31 -7.44
N THR A 92 5.65 -18.78 -6.22
CA THR A 92 6.74 -18.89 -5.25
C THR A 92 6.27 -19.48 -3.94
N ALA A 93 7.20 -20.05 -3.16
CA ALA A 93 6.96 -20.32 -1.75
C ALA A 93 6.62 -19.02 -0.99
N ALA A 94 5.92 -19.16 0.13
CA ALA A 94 5.62 -18.04 1.01
C ALA A 94 6.92 -17.41 1.55
N LEU A 95 7.06 -16.10 1.36
CA LEU A 95 8.18 -15.32 1.85
C LEU A 95 7.80 -14.60 3.14
N PRO A 96 8.70 -14.49 4.13
CA PRO A 96 8.45 -13.64 5.28
C PRO A 96 8.43 -12.16 4.87
N ALA A 97 7.44 -11.42 5.35
CA ALA A 97 7.23 -10.01 5.08
C ALA A 97 7.09 -9.20 6.37
N ARG A 98 7.33 -7.90 6.27
CA ARG A 98 7.00 -6.91 7.31
C ARG A 98 5.96 -5.95 6.76
N ILE A 99 5.12 -5.46 7.65
CA ILE A 99 4.13 -4.40 7.38
C ILE A 99 4.38 -3.22 8.31
N GLY A 100 3.58 -2.16 8.18
CA GLY A 100 3.68 -0.96 9.00
C GLY A 100 3.79 -1.27 10.49
N SER A 101 4.51 -0.45 11.25
CA SER A 101 4.77 -0.68 12.68
C SER A 101 3.51 -0.65 13.55
N LYS A 102 2.42 -0.04 13.05
CA LYS A 102 1.07 -0.07 13.66
C LYS A 102 0.16 -1.14 13.04
N GLY A 103 0.70 -2.01 12.20
CA GLY A 103 0.02 -3.14 11.57
C GLY A 103 -0.87 -2.75 10.40
N PHE A 104 -1.91 -3.55 10.13
CA PHE A 104 -2.88 -3.31 9.08
C PHE A 104 -3.95 -2.28 9.50
N SER A 105 -4.54 -1.57 8.54
CA SER A 105 -5.70 -0.70 8.77
C SER A 105 -6.61 -0.61 7.55
N ASP A 106 -7.91 -0.68 7.76
CA ASP A 106 -8.92 -0.33 6.75
C ASP A 106 -9.09 1.19 6.60
N ASN A 107 -8.55 1.96 7.54
CA ASN A 107 -8.63 3.43 7.61
C ASN A 107 -7.22 4.02 7.67
N HIS A 108 -6.37 3.67 6.70
CA HIS A 108 -5.05 4.29 6.57
C HIS A 108 -5.18 5.77 6.15
N VAL A 109 -4.27 6.61 6.64
CA VAL A 109 -4.20 8.04 6.35
C VAL A 109 -2.74 8.50 6.35
N GLU A 110 -2.47 9.69 5.81
CA GLU A 110 -1.13 10.25 5.67
C GLU A 110 -0.32 10.26 6.98
N GLY A 111 0.96 9.88 6.88
CA GLY A 111 1.90 9.88 8.00
C GLY A 111 1.65 8.81 9.06
N VAL A 112 0.64 7.96 8.92
CA VAL A 112 0.39 6.86 9.87
C VAL A 112 1.12 5.61 9.44
N ALA A 113 1.90 5.02 10.35
CA ALA A 113 2.69 3.81 10.10
C ALA A 113 1.88 2.48 10.05
N THR A 114 0.70 2.50 9.44
CA THR A 114 -0.09 1.28 9.13
C THR A 114 0.09 0.88 7.67
N THR A 115 -0.18 -0.37 7.34
CA THR A 115 -0.32 -0.83 5.95
C THR A 115 -1.81 -0.89 5.60
N PRO A 116 -2.25 -0.23 4.51
CA PRO A 116 -3.66 -0.29 4.11
C PRO A 116 -4.06 -1.69 3.69
N THR A 117 -5.24 -2.13 4.11
CA THR A 117 -5.90 -3.36 3.67
C THR A 117 -6.78 -3.11 2.45
N GLY A 118 -6.72 -3.99 1.46
CA GLY A 118 -7.52 -3.89 0.24
C GLY A 118 -6.96 -4.65 -0.95
N VAL A 119 -7.48 -4.32 -2.13
CA VAL A 119 -6.99 -4.81 -3.41
C VAL A 119 -6.46 -3.64 -4.21
N TYR A 120 -5.19 -3.72 -4.60
CA TYR A 120 -4.47 -2.64 -5.28
C TYR A 120 -3.76 -3.16 -6.51
N SER A 121 -3.52 -2.28 -7.48
CA SER A 121 -2.66 -2.58 -8.61
C SER A 121 -1.21 -2.26 -8.27
N VAL A 122 -0.30 -2.86 -9.02
CA VAL A 122 1.07 -2.33 -9.13
C VAL A 122 1.08 -1.17 -10.10
N GLY A 123 1.74 -0.08 -9.72
CA GLY A 123 1.87 1.13 -10.52
C GLY A 123 2.56 0.85 -11.87
N PRO A 124 2.38 1.73 -12.86
CA PRO A 124 2.85 1.50 -14.22
C PRO A 124 4.38 1.53 -14.37
N THR A 125 5.10 2.06 -13.38
CA THR A 125 6.56 2.15 -13.36
C THR A 125 7.08 1.55 -12.05
N MET A 126 8.15 0.76 -12.14
CA MET A 126 8.94 0.32 -11.01
C MET A 126 10.20 1.16 -10.88
N TYR A 127 10.75 1.23 -9.67
CA TYR A 127 11.84 2.14 -9.36
C TYR A 127 12.94 1.41 -8.59
N GLY A 128 14.10 2.03 -8.50
CA GLY A 128 15.09 1.64 -7.51
C GLY A 128 16.44 2.29 -7.72
N ILE A 129 17.28 2.19 -6.70
CA ILE A 129 18.64 2.73 -6.68
C ILE A 129 19.57 1.89 -7.56
N SER A 130 19.31 0.58 -7.62
CA SER A 130 20.06 -0.36 -8.46
C SER A 130 19.57 -0.35 -9.91
N ALA A 131 20.32 -0.99 -10.81
CA ALA A 131 19.84 -1.21 -12.17
C ALA A 131 18.60 -2.12 -12.20
N ASP A 132 17.84 -2.03 -13.30
CA ASP A 132 16.67 -2.88 -13.57
C ASP A 132 17.03 -4.37 -13.35
N PRO A 133 16.30 -5.09 -12.48
CA PRO A 133 16.55 -6.51 -12.23
C PRO A 133 15.96 -7.43 -13.31
N GLY A 134 15.52 -6.89 -14.45
CA GLY A 134 14.89 -7.60 -15.55
C GLY A 134 13.37 -7.66 -15.45
N VAL A 135 12.73 -6.65 -14.85
CA VAL A 135 11.26 -6.60 -14.80
C VAL A 135 10.68 -6.27 -16.17
N ARG A 136 9.41 -6.63 -16.39
CA ARG A 136 8.68 -6.28 -17.61
C ARG A 136 8.03 -4.91 -17.56
N TYR A 137 8.05 -4.27 -16.38
CA TYR A 137 7.54 -2.91 -16.21
C TYR A 137 8.57 -1.90 -16.71
N PRO A 138 8.14 -0.73 -17.21
CA PRO A 138 9.01 0.43 -17.25
C PRO A 138 9.76 0.59 -15.92
N TYR A 139 11.07 0.80 -16.00
CA TYR A 139 11.93 0.89 -14.83
C TYR A 139 12.66 2.24 -14.81
N HIS A 140 12.52 2.97 -13.71
CA HIS A 140 13.24 4.21 -13.47
C HIS A 140 14.34 3.98 -12.43
N ARG A 141 15.59 4.03 -12.88
CA ARG A 141 16.75 4.00 -11.98
C ARG A 141 16.87 5.37 -11.31
N LEU A 142 16.76 5.38 -9.99
CA LEU A 142 16.76 6.59 -9.19
C LEU A 142 18.10 7.32 -9.27
N VAL A 143 17.99 8.64 -9.34
CA VAL A 143 19.10 9.60 -9.30
C VAL A 143 18.86 10.64 -8.22
N THR A 144 19.87 11.46 -7.94
CA THR A 144 19.71 12.58 -7.01
C THR A 144 18.55 13.46 -7.45
N ASN A 145 17.75 13.93 -6.47
CA ASN A 145 16.55 14.76 -6.66
C ASN A 145 15.29 14.01 -7.11
N ASP A 146 15.28 12.68 -7.07
CA ASP A 146 14.09 11.86 -7.29
C ASP A 146 13.25 11.70 -6.03
N TRP A 147 12.17 12.45 -5.92
CA TRP A 147 11.26 12.42 -4.78
C TRP A 147 10.02 11.59 -5.07
N TRP A 148 9.44 11.00 -4.03
CA TRP A 148 8.00 10.77 -4.00
C TRP A 148 7.36 11.93 -3.25
N ASN A 149 6.48 12.68 -3.92
CA ASN A 149 5.84 13.86 -3.35
C ASN A 149 4.66 13.44 -2.48
N GLU A 150 4.83 13.52 -1.17
CA GLU A 150 3.84 13.17 -0.16
C GLU A 150 3.27 14.41 0.55
N ASN A 151 3.45 15.59 -0.06
CA ASN A 151 2.88 16.82 0.47
C ASN A 151 1.41 16.97 0.05
N PRO A 152 0.43 16.87 0.97
CA PRO A 152 -0.99 16.98 0.61
C PRO A 152 -1.39 18.36 0.09
N LYS A 153 -0.55 19.39 0.32
CA LYS A 153 -0.75 20.75 -0.20
C LYS A 153 -0.19 20.94 -1.61
N SER A 154 0.57 19.97 -2.12
CA SER A 154 1.16 20.05 -3.45
C SER A 154 0.13 19.74 -4.53
N PRO A 155 0.10 20.47 -5.65
CA PRO A 155 -0.69 20.08 -6.82
C PRO A 155 -0.21 18.75 -7.44
N ALA A 156 1.04 18.35 -7.15
CA ALA A 156 1.65 17.09 -7.56
C ALA A 156 1.66 16.01 -6.46
N TYR A 157 0.70 16.08 -5.52
CA TYR A 157 0.59 15.11 -4.42
C TYR A 157 0.47 13.65 -4.89
N ASN A 158 1.14 12.76 -4.17
CA ASN A 158 1.25 11.32 -4.38
C ASN A 158 1.75 10.94 -5.78
N THR A 159 2.85 11.56 -6.20
CA THR A 159 3.50 11.30 -7.50
C THR A 159 5.02 11.32 -7.39
N PHE A 160 5.69 10.64 -8.31
CA PHE A 160 7.13 10.78 -8.52
C PHE A 160 7.47 12.18 -9.07
N GLN A 161 8.50 12.82 -8.54
CA GLN A 161 8.96 14.16 -8.95
C GLN A 161 10.48 14.22 -9.02
N HIS A 162 11.04 14.63 -10.16
CA HIS A 162 12.45 14.96 -10.27
C HIS A 162 12.65 16.48 -10.06
N THR A 163 13.10 16.89 -8.89
CA THR A 163 13.22 18.31 -8.53
C THR A 163 14.29 18.56 -7.47
N ALA A 164 15.07 19.62 -7.65
CA ALA A 164 16.10 20.05 -6.70
C ALA A 164 15.50 20.52 -5.36
N THR A 165 14.23 20.91 -5.35
CA THR A 165 13.55 21.43 -4.16
C THR A 165 12.74 20.33 -3.49
N ASN A 166 12.96 20.14 -2.18
CA ASN A 166 12.14 19.23 -1.38
C ASN A 166 10.65 19.64 -1.50
N PRO A 167 9.75 18.76 -1.99
CA PRO A 167 8.34 19.08 -2.12
C PRO A 167 7.60 19.35 -0.79
N GLY A 168 8.21 19.02 0.36
CA GLY A 168 7.67 19.26 1.70
C GLY A 168 6.75 18.13 2.19
N GLY A 169 6.05 18.34 3.30
CA GLY A 169 5.22 17.29 3.91
C GLY A 169 6.05 16.06 4.30
N TYR A 170 5.51 14.87 4.05
CA TYR A 170 6.21 13.59 4.30
C TYR A 170 7.04 13.13 3.09
N SER A 171 7.31 14.00 2.12
CA SER A 171 7.93 13.59 0.84
C SER A 171 9.25 12.86 1.05
N GLU A 172 9.37 11.70 0.42
CA GLU A 172 10.52 10.83 0.56
C GLU A 172 11.58 11.11 -0.51
N ALA A 173 12.84 11.27 -0.09
CA ALA A 173 13.99 11.40 -0.97
C ALA A 173 14.43 10.01 -1.46
N LEU A 174 13.75 9.47 -2.47
CA LEU A 174 13.84 8.06 -2.87
C LEU A 174 15.27 7.55 -3.10
N TRP A 175 16.16 8.39 -3.64
CA TRP A 175 17.55 8.03 -3.93
C TRP A 175 18.43 7.83 -2.68
N LYS A 176 17.96 8.24 -1.50
CA LYS A 176 18.69 8.13 -0.22
C LYS A 176 18.28 6.91 0.59
N GLU A 177 17.17 6.25 0.25
CA GLU A 177 16.57 5.19 1.06
C GLU A 177 17.25 3.83 0.88
N VAL A 178 18.53 3.76 1.27
CA VAL A 178 19.33 2.53 1.23
C VAL A 178 19.25 1.75 2.56
N PRO A 179 19.14 0.41 2.52
CA PRO A 179 18.99 -0.45 1.35
C PRO A 179 17.52 -0.66 0.92
N ALA A 180 16.56 0.01 1.56
CA ALA A 180 15.13 -0.26 1.41
C ALA A 180 14.67 -0.19 -0.05
N TYR A 181 15.14 0.81 -0.81
CA TYR A 181 14.75 1.08 -2.20
C TYR A 181 15.81 0.62 -3.21
N THR A 182 16.51 -0.47 -2.90
CA THR A 182 17.32 -1.18 -3.92
C THR A 182 16.47 -1.43 -5.17
N HIS A 183 15.25 -1.95 -4.97
CA HIS A 183 14.17 -2.09 -5.94
C HIS A 183 12.83 -1.97 -5.22
N PHE A 184 11.86 -1.28 -5.82
CA PHE A 184 10.49 -1.23 -5.30
C PHE A 184 9.45 -1.02 -6.39
N ALA A 185 8.22 -1.40 -6.05
CA ALA A 185 7.03 -1.21 -6.86
C ALA A 185 6.03 -0.32 -6.10
N VAL A 186 5.39 0.59 -6.83
CA VAL A 186 4.32 1.42 -6.29
C VAL A 186 3.05 0.60 -6.15
N ILE A 187 2.38 0.71 -5.01
CA ILE A 187 1.05 0.14 -4.76
C ILE A 187 0.03 1.25 -4.90
N THR A 188 -0.96 1.07 -5.77
CA THR A 188 -1.87 2.14 -6.18
C THR A 188 -2.94 2.48 -5.14
N TYR A 189 -2.64 2.47 -3.84
CA TYR A 189 -3.59 2.67 -2.74
C TYR A 189 -4.47 3.92 -2.90
N ASN A 190 -3.84 5.08 -3.03
CA ASN A 190 -4.48 6.40 -3.19
C ASN A 190 -4.09 7.03 -4.53
N MET A 191 -4.20 6.26 -5.61
CA MET A 191 -3.97 6.74 -6.99
C MET A 191 -4.71 5.85 -8.00
N PRO A 192 -4.75 6.22 -9.29
CA PRO A 192 -5.35 5.37 -10.31
C PRO A 192 -4.67 4.00 -10.39
N PRO A 193 -5.43 2.90 -10.66
CA PRO A 193 -6.86 2.88 -10.95
C PRO A 193 -7.77 2.81 -9.70
N ASN A 194 -7.23 2.76 -8.48
CA ASN A 194 -8.05 2.60 -7.27
C ASN A 194 -8.88 3.84 -6.93
N VAL A 195 -8.31 5.03 -7.13
CA VAL A 195 -9.03 6.30 -7.08
C VAL A 195 -8.70 7.10 -8.33
N ALA A 196 -9.67 7.84 -8.89
CA ALA A 196 -9.48 8.56 -10.15
C ALA A 196 -8.39 9.64 -10.07
N LYS A 197 -8.19 10.23 -8.90
CA LYS A 197 -7.14 11.20 -8.59
C LYS A 197 -6.73 11.01 -7.12
N PRO A 198 -5.43 11.14 -6.77
CA PRO A 198 -5.01 11.09 -5.37
C PRO A 198 -5.79 12.07 -4.49
N VAL A 199 -6.30 11.58 -3.37
CA VAL A 199 -7.06 12.37 -2.38
C VAL A 199 -6.09 12.86 -1.30
N PRO A 200 -5.87 14.17 -1.15
CA PRO A 200 -4.97 14.71 -0.14
C PRO A 200 -5.26 14.19 1.27
N ASN A 201 -4.20 13.86 2.02
CA ASN A 201 -4.21 13.32 3.38
C ASN A 201 -4.75 11.88 3.52
N ALA A 202 -5.19 11.24 2.44
CA ALA A 202 -5.66 9.86 2.51
C ALA A 202 -4.52 8.85 2.62
N GLY A 203 -3.25 9.27 2.51
CA GLY A 203 -2.06 8.41 2.54
C GLY A 203 -1.37 8.39 1.18
N SER A 204 -0.04 8.35 1.19
CA SER A 204 0.79 8.32 -0.01
C SER A 204 2.01 7.40 0.19
N GLY A 205 2.88 7.29 -0.81
CA GLY A 205 4.15 6.56 -0.65
C GLY A 205 4.04 5.06 -0.35
N ILE A 206 2.94 4.38 -0.74
CA ILE A 206 2.80 2.95 -0.44
C ILE A 206 3.61 2.12 -1.43
N PHE A 207 4.72 1.55 -0.97
CA PHE A 207 5.62 0.74 -1.78
C PHE A 207 5.71 -0.71 -1.31
N LEU A 208 5.82 -1.63 -2.28
CA LEU A 208 6.35 -2.98 -2.04
C LEU A 208 7.84 -2.96 -2.37
N HIS A 209 8.67 -3.21 -1.37
CA HIS A 209 10.12 -3.24 -1.53
C HIS A 209 10.71 -4.41 -0.75
N HIS A 210 11.92 -4.81 -1.13
CA HIS A 210 12.61 -5.91 -0.45
C HIS A 210 13.65 -5.39 0.52
N ARG A 211 13.76 -6.03 1.67
CA ARG A 211 14.88 -5.82 2.59
C ARG A 211 15.86 -6.97 2.44
N ARG A 212 17.06 -6.69 1.94
CA ARG A 212 18.15 -7.67 2.03
C ARG A 212 18.46 -7.95 3.50
N ARG A 213 18.52 -9.22 3.88
CA ARG A 213 19.14 -9.61 5.15
C ARG A 213 20.65 -9.40 5.03
N PRO A 214 21.34 -8.85 6.04
CA PRO A 214 22.79 -8.94 6.08
C PRO A 214 23.21 -10.42 6.09
N GLY A 215 23.97 -10.86 5.07
CA GLY A 215 24.79 -12.08 5.08
C GLY A 215 24.11 -13.45 4.90
N THR A 216 23.99 -13.91 3.64
CA THR A 216 24.11 -15.35 3.29
C THR A 216 25.01 -15.59 2.06
N GLY A 217 25.79 -14.59 1.64
CA GLY A 217 26.87 -14.79 0.68
C GLY A 217 28.06 -15.43 1.40
N ARG A 218 28.39 -16.69 1.06
CA ARG A 218 29.62 -17.33 1.56
C ARG A 218 30.84 -16.51 1.13
N VAL A 219 31.77 -16.37 2.06
CA VAL A 219 32.99 -15.55 2.04
C VAL A 219 34.12 -16.21 1.24
N ARG A 220 34.90 -15.38 0.52
CA ARG A 220 36.39 -15.35 0.41
C ARG A 220 36.74 -14.05 -0.36
N ARG A 221 37.68 -13.16 -0.01
CA ARG A 221 38.76 -13.12 1.02
C ARG A 221 39.20 -11.64 1.25
N LEU A 222 39.29 -11.26 2.54
CA LEU A 222 40.20 -10.35 3.28
C LEU A 222 40.53 -8.88 2.90
N GLY A 223 40.48 -8.05 3.95
CA GLY A 223 41.13 -6.74 4.14
C GLY A 223 40.12 -5.60 4.23
N GLY A 224 39.93 -4.80 5.30
CA GLY A 224 40.66 -4.54 6.54
C GLY A 224 40.50 -3.03 6.82
N GLY A 225 39.86 -2.63 7.92
CA GLY A 225 39.72 -1.22 8.30
C GLY A 225 38.48 -0.90 9.16
N HIS A 226 38.71 -0.60 10.44
CA HIS A 226 37.73 -0.23 11.47
C HIS A 226 37.16 1.20 11.31
N HIS A 227 35.88 1.40 11.60
CA HIS A 227 35.39 2.23 12.72
C HIS A 227 33.86 2.06 12.91
N PRO A 228 33.31 2.20 14.13
CA PRO A 228 31.96 1.75 14.47
C PRO A 228 30.93 2.88 14.43
N ALA A 229 29.75 2.62 13.87
CA ALA A 229 28.56 3.42 14.10
C ALA A 229 27.36 2.48 14.31
N ALA A 230 26.68 2.67 15.43
CA ALA A 230 25.62 1.82 15.94
C ALA A 230 24.44 1.70 14.97
N GLY A 231 24.22 0.50 14.43
CA GLY A 231 23.12 0.19 13.54
C GLY A 231 21.79 0.01 14.30
N ARG A 232 20.77 0.77 13.92
CA ARG A 232 19.38 0.56 14.34
C ARG A 232 18.67 -0.39 13.35
N PRO A 233 17.88 -1.37 13.80
CA PRO A 233 17.21 -2.30 12.92
C PRO A 233 16.03 -1.63 12.19
N ALA A 234 15.98 -1.77 10.86
CA ALA A 234 15.02 -1.09 10.01
C ALA A 234 13.54 -1.30 10.40
N GLY A 235 12.86 -0.17 10.51
CA GLY A 235 11.43 0.03 10.33
C GLY A 235 11.27 1.31 9.52
N LEU A 236 10.24 1.37 8.68
CA LEU A 236 9.76 2.62 8.10
C LEU A 236 9.37 3.55 9.26
N LEU A 237 10.01 4.71 9.42
CA LEU A 237 9.60 5.76 10.35
C LEU A 237 9.69 7.12 9.65
N PRO A 238 8.61 7.93 9.63
CA PRO A 238 8.73 9.38 9.55
C PRO A 238 9.17 9.96 10.90
N GLY A 239 9.82 11.12 10.82
CA GLY A 239 10.66 11.68 11.86
C GLY A 239 9.96 12.24 13.10
N ASP A 240 10.78 12.38 14.14
CA ASP A 240 10.57 13.28 15.26
C ASP A 240 11.92 13.94 15.58
N ASP A 241 11.95 15.27 15.50
CA ASP A 241 12.65 16.16 16.43
C ASP A 241 12.31 17.62 16.10
N LEU A 242 11.31 18.16 16.80
CA LEU A 242 11.33 19.58 17.19
C LEU A 242 10.94 19.69 18.67
N PRO A 243 11.58 20.62 19.41
CA PRO A 243 11.58 20.61 20.86
C PRO A 243 10.32 21.24 21.46
N ALA A 244 10.07 20.83 22.70
CA ALA A 244 9.09 21.40 23.60
C ALA A 244 9.21 22.94 23.71
N LEU A 245 8.07 23.62 23.65
CA LEU A 245 7.90 24.93 24.28
C LEU A 245 6.80 24.86 25.35
N GLN A 246 7.27 25.00 26.59
CA GLN A 246 6.66 25.67 27.74
C GLN A 246 5.13 25.85 27.76
N ARG A 247 4.50 25.14 28.70
CA ARG A 247 3.29 25.62 29.39
C ARG A 247 3.67 26.72 30.39
N PRO A 248 2.85 27.77 30.58
CA PRO A 248 2.74 28.45 31.86
C PRO A 248 1.59 27.85 32.67
N GLY A 249 1.85 27.59 33.95
CA GLY A 249 0.88 27.10 34.92
C GLY A 249 0.34 28.19 35.86
N GLY A 250 -0.58 27.75 36.75
CA GLY A 250 -1.08 28.47 37.93
C GLY A 250 -2.34 29.30 37.66
N ASP A 251 -3.37 29.37 38.51
CA ASP A 251 -3.51 28.94 39.90
C ASP A 251 -5.02 28.86 40.29
N ARG A 252 -5.23 28.25 41.45
CA ARG A 252 -6.41 27.86 42.26
C ARG A 252 -7.63 28.81 42.32
N GLY A 253 -8.78 28.23 42.69
CA GLY A 253 -9.81 28.95 43.46
C GLY A 253 -11.20 28.33 43.52
N SER A 254 -11.53 27.69 44.65
CA SER A 254 -12.87 27.17 45.00
C SER A 254 -13.95 28.27 45.12
N GLY A 255 -15.22 27.97 44.85
CA GLY A 255 -16.29 28.87 45.32
C GLY A 255 -17.73 28.53 44.92
N ARG A 256 -18.49 28.11 45.93
CA ARG A 256 -19.93 27.79 45.98
C ARG A 256 -20.92 28.74 45.25
N ARG A 257 -22.00 28.10 44.77
CA ARG A 257 -23.42 28.53 44.68
C ARG A 257 -23.75 29.97 45.13
N ARG A 258 -24.45 30.72 44.26
CA ARG A 258 -25.69 31.43 44.64
C ARG A 258 -26.57 31.73 43.44
N ARG A 259 -27.85 31.42 43.64
CA ARG A 259 -29.02 31.75 42.82
C ARG A 259 -29.45 33.16 43.22
N LEU A 260 -29.67 34.06 42.26
CA LEU A 260 -30.44 35.29 42.48
C LEU A 260 -31.27 35.57 41.23
N ARG A 261 -32.59 35.53 41.43
CA ARG A 261 -33.63 36.08 40.56
C ARG A 261 -33.84 37.56 40.88
N ARG A 262 -34.52 38.24 39.95
CA ARG A 262 -35.12 39.61 39.94
C ARG A 262 -34.35 40.52 38.98
N THR A 263 -34.95 41.33 38.12
CA THR A 263 -36.34 41.79 37.86
C THR A 263 -36.30 42.57 36.53
N GLY A 264 -37.42 42.61 35.78
CA GLY A 264 -37.66 43.61 34.71
C GLY A 264 -37.76 45.04 35.27
N PRO A 265 -38.00 46.10 34.46
CA PRO A 265 -39.15 46.28 33.54
C PRO A 265 -38.74 46.70 32.09
N GLU A 266 -39.55 46.43 31.02
CA GLU A 266 -40.52 47.35 30.33
C GLU A 266 -39.79 48.44 29.49
N SER A 267 -40.10 48.87 28.27
CA SER A 267 -40.99 48.58 27.13
C SER A 267 -40.57 49.54 25.99
N ASP A 268 -40.62 49.15 24.71
CA ASP A 268 -40.96 49.98 23.52
C ASP A 268 -40.64 49.19 22.22
N ARG A 269 -41.63 48.71 21.44
CA ARG A 269 -42.31 49.37 20.29
C ARG A 269 -41.30 50.02 19.33
N GLY A 270 -40.84 49.40 18.23
CA GLY A 270 -41.54 49.09 16.96
C GLY A 270 -40.91 49.93 15.81
N PRO A 271 -41.27 49.80 14.52
CA PRO A 271 -41.52 48.62 13.68
C PRO A 271 -40.47 48.44 12.54
N ASN A 272 -40.47 47.25 11.92
CA ASN A 272 -39.66 46.91 10.74
C ASN A 272 -40.44 47.19 9.43
N PRO A 273 -39.89 47.86 8.41
CA PRO A 273 -40.45 47.84 7.06
C PRO A 273 -40.03 46.56 6.31
N GLY A 274 -40.83 46.21 5.31
CA GLY A 274 -40.81 44.93 4.58
C GLY A 274 -39.65 44.71 3.61
#